data_AF-A0A8T4NJM7-F1
#
_entry.id   AF-A0A8T4NJM7-F1
#
_cell.length_a   1.000
_cell.length_b   1.000
_cell.length_c   1.000
_cell.angle_alpha   90.00
_cell.angle_beta   90.00
_cell.angle_gamma   90.00
#
_symmetry.space_group_name_H-M   'P 1'
#
loop_
_entity.id
_entity.type
_entity.pdbx_description
1 polymer ?
#
loop_
_entity_poly.entity_id
_entity_poly.type
_entity_poly.pdbx_seq_one_letter_code
_entity_poly.pdbx_strand_id
1 'polypeptide(L)'
;MSYYNNQGVKKGIYQLLRGHIEDDKQHYIEGVKPIFKKLYGIDISLREMSSTRVFGFQIWSNELVKLKEKLGLPTGPKTSIEIPKIFLKNGVLRAAVLRGIFDTDGCVYLEKKNGKLYPRLEIKTISFPLASQLKENFNELGLRATMYKEKFVKKGGQKDSYAVVIRGVEMFDLFMKVVKPQNPKHSIKHLKFTQSFK
;
A
#
# COMPACT_ATOMS: atom_id res chain seq x y z
N MET A 1 -3.49 2.89 -13.58
CA MET A 1 -4.81 3.47 -13.92
C MET A 1 -5.30 2.78 -15.17
N SER A 2 -6.60 2.64 -15.32
CA SER A 2 -7.23 2.04 -16.51
C SER A 2 -7.80 3.18 -17.34
N TYR A 3 -7.56 3.19 -18.66
CA TYR A 3 -8.18 4.16 -19.58
C TYR A 3 -9.31 3.47 -20.30
N TYR A 4 -10.33 4.25 -20.67
CA TYR A 4 -11.28 3.82 -21.68
C TYR A 4 -11.21 4.83 -22.82
N ASN A 5 -10.90 4.34 -24.02
CA ASN A 5 -11.00 5.14 -25.23
C ASN A 5 -12.46 5.11 -25.66
N ASN A 6 -13.14 6.25 -25.60
CA ASN A 6 -14.42 6.43 -26.28
C ASN A 6 -14.25 7.57 -27.29
N GLN A 7 -14.40 7.25 -28.58
CA GLN A 7 -14.38 8.20 -29.70
C GLN A 7 -13.15 9.14 -29.73
N GLY A 8 -11.93 8.61 -29.68
CA GLY A 8 -10.70 9.39 -29.85
C GLY A 8 -10.29 10.29 -28.68
N VAL A 9 -11.14 10.43 -27.65
CA VAL A 9 -10.81 11.17 -26.42
C VAL A 9 -10.40 10.17 -25.33
N LYS A 10 -9.14 10.25 -24.89
CA LYS A 10 -8.65 9.49 -23.72
C LYS A 10 -9.37 10.00 -22.47
N LYS A 11 -10.46 9.35 -22.08
CA LYS A 11 -11.15 9.62 -20.81
C LYS A 11 -10.50 8.76 -19.73
N GLY A 12 -9.85 9.41 -18.77
CA GLY A 12 -9.12 8.75 -17.69
C GLY A 12 -10.09 8.22 -16.64
N ILE A 13 -10.13 6.91 -16.45
CA ILE A 13 -10.88 6.31 -15.34
C ILE A 13 -9.97 6.26 -14.13
N TYR A 14 -10.36 6.97 -13.07
CA TYR A 14 -9.75 6.78 -11.77
C TYR A 14 -10.41 5.60 -11.07
N GLN A 15 -10.00 4.41 -11.45
CA GLN A 15 -10.37 3.17 -10.77
C GLN A 15 -9.42 2.98 -9.59
N LEU A 16 -9.88 3.16 -8.35
CA LEU A 16 -9.02 3.01 -7.18
C LEU A 16 -9.61 2.21 -6.03
N LEU A 17 -8.67 1.48 -5.40
CA LEU A 17 -8.76 0.76 -4.13
C LEU A 17 -9.89 -0.26 -4.07
N ARG A 18 -9.51 -1.51 -4.34
CA ARG A 18 -10.34 -2.70 -4.17
C ARG A 18 -9.74 -3.49 -3.01
N GLY A 19 -10.22 -3.23 -1.80
CA GLY A 19 -9.82 -3.98 -0.60
C GLY A 19 -10.79 -5.10 -0.28
N HIS A 20 -10.45 -5.92 0.71
CA HIS A 20 -11.35 -6.99 1.17
C HIS A 20 -12.51 -6.39 1.96
N ILE A 21 -13.72 -6.94 1.76
CA ILE A 21 -14.98 -6.35 2.25
C ILE A 21 -15.07 -6.21 3.77
N GLU A 22 -14.45 -7.11 4.53
CA GLU A 22 -14.53 -7.11 6.01
C GLU A 22 -13.37 -6.36 6.67
N ASP A 23 -12.15 -6.52 6.14
CA ASP A 23 -10.94 -6.04 6.80
C ASP A 23 -10.66 -4.56 6.52
N ASP A 24 -11.00 -4.07 5.33
CA ASP A 24 -10.60 -2.73 4.88
C ASP A 24 -11.76 -1.73 4.92
N LYS A 25 -13.00 -2.18 5.11
CA LYS A 25 -14.21 -1.34 5.08
C LYS A 25 -14.14 -0.18 6.07
N GLN A 26 -13.67 -0.43 7.30
CA GLN A 26 -13.53 0.62 8.31
C GLN A 26 -12.44 1.63 7.94
N HIS A 27 -11.30 1.17 7.42
CA HIS A 27 -10.24 2.06 6.93
C HIS A 27 -10.69 2.94 5.76
N TYR A 28 -11.52 2.40 4.85
CA TYR A 28 -12.07 3.19 3.74
C TYR A 28 -13.09 4.24 4.19
N ILE A 29 -13.97 3.89 5.13
CA ILE A 29 -15.02 4.79 5.62
C ILE A 29 -14.42 5.91 6.49
N GLU A 30 -13.53 5.56 7.42
CA GLU A 30 -13.03 6.50 8.42
C GLU A 30 -11.73 7.21 8.00
N GLY A 31 -10.90 6.57 7.18
CA GLY A 31 -9.63 7.14 6.70
C GLY A 31 -9.77 7.77 5.33
N VAL A 32 -10.10 6.96 4.33
CA VAL A 32 -10.01 7.39 2.92
C VAL A 32 -11.10 8.41 2.56
N LYS A 33 -12.36 8.19 2.96
CA LYS A 33 -13.48 9.10 2.65
C LYS A 33 -13.24 10.55 3.12
N PRO A 34 -12.87 10.82 4.39
CA PRO A 34 -12.64 12.20 4.83
C PRO A 34 -11.39 12.84 4.20
N ILE A 35 -10.34 12.07 3.92
CA ILE A 35 -9.13 12.59 3.26
C ILE A 35 -9.46 13.07 1.85
N PHE A 36 -10.24 12.30 1.09
CA PHE A 36 -10.65 12.72 -0.25
C PHE A 36 -11.58 13.93 -0.24
N LYS A 37 -12.51 13.99 0.71
CA LYS A 37 -13.37 15.17 0.89
C LYS A 37 -12.55 16.42 1.24
N LYS A 38 -11.54 16.29 2.10
CA LYS A 38 -10.67 17.40 2.52
C LYS A 38 -9.70 17.85 1.43
N LEU A 39 -9.09 16.92 0.70
CA LEU A 39 -8.06 17.23 -0.30
C LEU A 39 -8.63 17.65 -1.66
N TYR A 40 -9.74 17.03 -2.07
CA TYR A 40 -10.27 17.21 -3.42
C TYR A 40 -11.69 17.79 -3.43
N GLY A 41 -12.35 17.92 -2.27
CA GLY A 41 -13.75 18.35 -2.21
C GLY A 41 -14.73 17.33 -2.78
N ILE A 42 -14.28 16.09 -3.05
CA ILE A 42 -15.08 15.05 -3.70
C ILE A 42 -15.69 14.14 -2.64
N ASP A 43 -17.01 13.99 -2.66
CA ASP A 43 -17.68 12.95 -1.88
C ASP A 43 -17.61 11.60 -2.60
N ILE A 44 -17.16 10.58 -1.88
CA ILE A 44 -16.94 9.26 -2.45
C ILE A 44 -18.17 8.38 -2.24
N SER A 45 -18.71 7.88 -3.35
CA SER A 45 -19.68 6.78 -3.33
C SER A 45 -18.94 5.45 -3.20
N LEU A 46 -18.95 4.88 -1.99
CA LEU A 46 -18.42 3.55 -1.70
C LEU A 46 -19.40 2.49 -2.23
N ARG A 47 -18.87 1.50 -2.96
CA ARG A 47 -19.64 0.38 -3.51
C ARG A 47 -19.10 -0.94 -2.99
N GLU A 48 -20.01 -1.78 -2.56
CA GLU A 48 -19.76 -3.18 -2.21
C GLU A 48 -19.99 -4.05 -3.44
N MET A 49 -18.98 -4.83 -3.84
CA MET A 49 -19.11 -5.86 -4.85
C MET A 49 -19.07 -7.23 -4.17
N SER A 50 -20.22 -7.66 -3.64
CA SER A 50 -20.37 -8.91 -2.89
C SER A 50 -19.87 -10.15 -3.66
N SER A 51 -20.06 -10.19 -4.98
CA SER A 51 -19.60 -11.28 -5.85
C SER A 51 -18.08 -11.49 -5.88
N THR A 52 -17.31 -10.43 -5.62
CA THR A 52 -15.83 -10.47 -5.60
C THR A 52 -15.26 -10.22 -4.21
N ARG A 53 -16.13 -10.03 -3.20
CA ARG A 53 -15.78 -9.63 -1.82
C ARG A 53 -14.89 -8.40 -1.77
N VAL A 54 -15.13 -7.46 -2.69
CA VAL A 54 -14.35 -6.23 -2.82
C VAL A 54 -15.15 -5.04 -2.32
N PHE A 55 -14.52 -4.22 -1.49
CA PHE A 55 -15.00 -2.89 -1.11
C PHE A 55 -14.14 -1.82 -1.78
N GLY A 56 -14.78 -0.85 -2.42
CA GLY A 56 -14.05 0.20 -3.13
C GLY A 56 -14.94 1.27 -3.71
N PHE A 57 -14.34 2.15 -4.51
CA PHE A 57 -15.08 3.20 -5.22
C PHE A 57 -14.46 3.47 -6.60
N GLN A 58 -15.22 4.15 -7.45
CA GLN A 58 -14.73 4.54 -8.77
C GLN A 58 -15.10 6.00 -9.01
N ILE A 59 -14.09 6.81 -9.33
CA ILE A 59 -14.27 8.22 -9.65
C ILE A 59 -13.87 8.44 -11.10
N TRP A 60 -14.63 9.29 -11.77
CA TRP A 60 -14.33 9.74 -13.11
C TRP A 60 -13.88 11.18 -13.00
N SER A 61 -12.56 11.42 -13.09
CA SER A 61 -12.02 12.78 -13.08
C SER A 61 -10.73 12.83 -13.88
N ASN A 62 -10.78 13.56 -15.00
CA ASN A 62 -9.61 13.82 -15.83
C ASN A 62 -8.59 14.71 -15.09
N GLU A 63 -9.05 15.58 -14.20
CA GLU A 63 -8.20 16.48 -13.42
C GLU A 63 -7.33 15.70 -12.42
N LEU A 64 -7.92 14.72 -11.72
CA LEU A 64 -7.17 13.85 -10.80
C LEU A 64 -6.11 13.02 -11.54
N VAL A 65 -6.42 12.57 -12.76
CA VAL A 65 -5.47 11.82 -13.58
C VAL A 65 -4.32 12.71 -14.01
N LYS A 66 -4.60 13.91 -14.56
CA LYS A 66 -3.56 14.88 -14.95
C LYS A 66 -2.68 15.32 -13.76
N LEU A 67 -3.27 15.53 -12.59
CA LEU A 67 -2.52 15.86 -11.37
C LEU A 67 -1.51 14.78 -11.02
N LYS A 68 -1.91 13.50 -11.12
CA LYS A 68 -1.05 12.36 -10.79
C LYS A 68 0.01 12.08 -11.85
N GLU A 69 -0.31 12.29 -13.13
CA GLU A 69 0.70 12.29 -14.20
C GLU A 69 1.75 13.38 -13.97
N LYS A 70 1.33 14.59 -13.57
CA LYS A 70 2.25 15.68 -13.20
C LYS A 70 3.13 15.34 -12.00
N LEU A 71 2.63 14.51 -11.08
CA LEU A 71 3.41 13.99 -9.95
C LEU A 71 4.38 12.86 -10.36
N GLY A 72 4.38 12.43 -11.62
CA GLY A 72 5.28 11.39 -12.13
C GLY A 72 4.76 9.96 -11.94
N LEU A 73 3.48 9.78 -11.63
CA LEU A 73 2.89 8.44 -11.53
C LEU A 73 2.43 7.97 -12.92
N PRO A 74 3.00 6.89 -13.46
CA PRO A 74 2.75 6.50 -14.84
C PRO A 74 1.32 6.00 -15.04
N THR A 75 0.77 6.42 -16.16
CA THR A 75 -0.50 5.97 -16.67
C THR A 75 -0.33 4.70 -17.53
N GLY A 76 -0.42 3.51 -16.91
CA GLY A 76 -0.39 2.25 -17.65
C GLY A 76 -0.03 1.02 -16.81
N PRO A 77 0.64 0.01 -17.41
CA PRO A 77 1.12 -1.16 -16.66
C PRO A 77 2.11 -0.73 -15.57
N LYS A 78 1.84 -1.19 -14.34
CA LYS A 78 2.52 -0.78 -13.11
C LYS A 78 3.86 -1.50 -12.90
N THR A 79 4.65 -1.70 -13.95
CA THR A 79 5.90 -2.48 -13.90
C THR A 79 7.11 -1.66 -13.48
N SER A 80 7.13 -0.36 -13.78
CA SER A 80 8.24 0.55 -13.45
C SER A 80 7.69 1.81 -12.76
N ILE A 81 7.24 1.65 -11.52
CA ILE A 81 6.76 2.76 -10.69
C ILE A 81 7.88 3.19 -9.77
N GLU A 82 8.03 4.49 -9.61
CA GLU A 82 8.95 5.10 -8.67
C GLU A 82 8.20 6.08 -7.77
N ILE A 83 8.69 6.22 -6.54
CA ILE A 83 8.26 7.25 -5.61
C ILE A 83 8.92 8.58 -6.06
N PRO A 84 8.14 9.63 -6.31
CA PRO A 84 8.70 10.91 -6.73
C PRO A 84 9.64 11.48 -5.67
N LYS A 85 10.82 11.96 -6.11
CA LYS A 85 11.89 12.48 -5.24
C LYS A 85 11.42 13.60 -4.29
N ILE A 86 10.38 14.35 -4.67
CA ILE A 86 9.77 15.41 -3.86
C ILE A 86 9.34 14.89 -2.49
N PHE A 87 8.78 13.67 -2.43
CA PHE A 87 8.35 13.06 -1.17
C PHE A 87 9.49 12.42 -0.37
N LEU A 88 10.63 12.18 -1.02
CA LEU A 88 11.79 11.56 -0.39
C LEU A 88 12.70 12.58 0.33
N LYS A 89 12.53 13.89 0.09
CA LYS A 89 13.37 14.95 0.67
C LYS A 89 13.13 15.18 2.16
N ASN A 90 11.92 14.94 2.66
CA ASN A 90 11.55 15.18 4.06
C ASN A 90 11.19 13.85 4.74
N GLY A 91 11.82 13.55 5.88
CA GLY A 91 11.57 12.32 6.63
C GLY A 91 10.10 12.14 7.04
N VAL A 92 9.38 13.23 7.31
CA VAL A 92 7.94 13.18 7.66
C VAL A 92 7.10 12.79 6.44
N LEU A 93 7.36 13.38 5.27
CA LEU A 93 6.65 13.05 4.03
C LEU A 93 6.97 11.63 3.59
N ARG A 94 8.22 11.21 3.74
CA ARG A 94 8.67 9.84 3.47
C ARG A 94 7.92 8.84 4.34
N ALA A 95 7.85 9.07 5.64
CA ALA A 95 7.10 8.21 6.56
C ALA A 95 5.59 8.17 6.18
N ALA A 96 5.01 9.30 5.77
CA ALA A 96 3.62 9.35 5.31
C ALA A 96 3.38 8.56 4.01
N VAL A 97 4.31 8.62 3.05
CA VAL A 97 4.23 7.82 1.82
C VAL A 97 4.38 6.34 2.12
N LEU A 98 5.35 5.95 2.94
CA LEU A 98 5.55 4.56 3.35
C LEU A 98 4.32 4.02 4.09
N ARG A 99 3.70 4.85 4.94
CA ARG A 99 2.42 4.53 5.60
C ARG A 99 1.34 4.23 4.59
N GLY A 100 1.15 5.11 3.61
CA GLY A 100 0.13 4.92 2.57
C GLY A 100 0.36 3.65 1.75
N ILE A 101 1.61 3.35 1.38
CA ILE A 101 1.95 2.13 0.64
C ILE A 101 1.72 0.89 1.52
N PHE A 102 2.08 0.96 2.80
CA PHE A 102 1.91 -0.16 3.71
C PHE A 102 0.44 -0.40 4.05
N ASP A 103 -0.37 0.64 4.22
CA ASP A 103 -1.81 0.48 4.49
C ASP A 103 -2.55 -0.18 3.31
N THR A 104 -2.02 -0.10 2.08
CA THR A 104 -2.63 -0.71 0.88
C THR A 104 -2.05 -2.07 0.50
N ASP A 105 -0.72 -2.18 0.42
CA ASP A 105 -0.02 -3.38 -0.07
C ASP A 105 0.81 -4.08 1.01
N GLY A 106 0.83 -3.53 2.23
CA GLY A 106 1.55 -4.07 3.37
C GLY A 106 0.76 -5.15 4.09
N CYS A 107 1.48 -6.17 4.53
CA CYS A 107 0.94 -7.25 5.33
C CYS A 107 1.78 -7.46 6.57
N VAL A 108 1.10 -7.78 7.68
CA VAL A 108 1.71 -8.20 8.94
C VAL A 108 1.42 -9.68 9.11
N TYR A 109 2.48 -10.48 9.13
CA TYR A 109 2.45 -11.90 9.43
C TYR A 109 3.04 -12.15 10.81
N LEU A 110 2.40 -13.04 11.58
CA LEU A 110 2.94 -13.54 12.84
C LEU A 110 3.36 -14.99 12.62
N GLU A 111 4.65 -15.23 12.50
CA GLU A 111 5.20 -16.56 12.27
C GLU A 111 5.40 -17.25 13.63
N LYS A 112 4.83 -18.44 13.83
CA LYS A 112 5.09 -19.26 15.03
C LYS A 112 6.36 -20.06 14.82
N LYS A 113 7.41 -19.74 15.56
CA LYS A 113 8.67 -20.49 15.57
C LYS A 113 9.01 -20.91 17.00
N ASN A 114 9.20 -22.20 17.22
CA ASN A 114 9.56 -22.79 18.52
C ASN A 114 8.69 -22.26 19.68
N GLY A 115 7.37 -22.20 19.48
CA GLY A 115 6.41 -21.72 20.49
C GLY A 115 6.36 -20.20 20.68
N LYS A 116 7.22 -19.42 20.01
CA LYS A 116 7.22 -17.94 20.06
C LYS A 116 6.66 -17.36 18.77
N LEU A 117 5.93 -16.25 18.90
CA LEU A 117 5.43 -15.49 17.76
C LEU A 117 6.52 -14.51 17.31
N TYR A 118 6.78 -14.44 16.01
CA TYR A 118 7.71 -13.50 15.42
C TYR A 118 6.97 -12.62 14.40
N PRO A 119 6.95 -11.29 14.59
CA PRO A 119 6.29 -10.40 13.65
C PRO A 119 7.18 -10.23 12.42
N ARG A 120 6.55 -10.32 11.26
CA ARG A 120 7.12 -10.10 9.95
C ARG A 120 6.24 -9.13 9.18
N LEU A 121 6.80 -7.99 8.82
CA LEU A 121 6.18 -7.04 7.91
C LEU A 121 6.63 -7.36 6.50
N GLU A 122 5.70 -7.40 5.56
CA GLU A 122 5.99 -7.71 4.17
C GLU A 122 5.19 -6.83 3.22
N ILE A 123 5.87 -6.23 2.24
CA ILE A 123 5.25 -5.54 1.10
C ILE A 123 5.69 -6.26 -0.16
N LYS A 124 4.75 -6.66 -1.01
CA LYS A 124 5.06 -7.31 -2.29
C LYS A 124 4.73 -6.39 -3.45
N THR A 125 5.68 -6.22 -4.37
CA THR A 125 5.51 -5.41 -5.59
C THR A 125 6.11 -6.13 -6.79
N ILE A 126 5.56 -5.90 -7.97
CA ILE A 126 6.14 -6.37 -9.24
C ILE A 126 7.24 -5.43 -9.72
N SER A 127 7.24 -4.19 -9.23
CA SER A 127 8.16 -3.15 -9.71
C SER A 127 9.46 -3.15 -8.91
N PHE A 128 10.57 -3.46 -9.58
CA PHE A 128 11.90 -3.44 -8.98
C PHE A 128 12.32 -2.05 -8.47
N PRO A 129 12.15 -0.95 -9.25
CA PRO A 129 12.51 0.39 -8.78
C PRO A 129 11.79 0.75 -7.47
N LEU A 130 10.49 0.47 -7.39
CA LEU A 130 9.71 0.69 -6.16
C LEU A 130 10.24 -0.13 -5.00
N ALA A 131 10.56 -1.42 -5.21
CA ALA A 131 11.08 -2.29 -4.14
C ALA A 131 12.44 -1.80 -3.60
N SER A 132 13.34 -1.38 -4.48
CA SER A 132 14.65 -0.84 -4.09
C SER A 132 14.48 0.45 -3.29
N GLN A 133 13.63 1.36 -3.77
CA GLN A 133 13.33 2.60 -3.07
C GLN A 133 12.70 2.33 -1.69
N LEU A 134 11.76 1.39 -1.59
CA LEU A 134 11.17 1.04 -0.30
C LEU A 134 12.24 0.56 0.69
N LYS A 135 13.14 -0.34 0.26
CA LYS A 135 14.25 -0.82 1.09
C LYS A 135 15.14 0.33 1.58
N GLU A 136 15.57 1.21 0.68
CA GLU A 136 16.42 2.37 1.02
C GLU A 136 15.71 3.30 1.99
N ASN A 137 14.45 3.65 1.72
CA ASN A 137 13.67 4.54 2.56
C ASN A 137 13.41 3.97 3.95
N PHE A 138 13.18 2.66 4.09
CA PHE A 138 13.09 2.02 5.39
C PHE A 138 14.42 2.06 6.15
N ASN A 139 15.53 1.73 5.48
CA ASN A 139 16.86 1.76 6.10
C ASN A 139 17.24 3.17 6.57
N GLU A 140 16.92 4.21 5.80
CA GLU A 140 17.14 5.61 6.20
C GLU A 140 16.30 6.03 7.41
N LEU A 141 15.15 5.40 7.65
CA LEU A 141 14.33 5.59 8.85
C LEU A 141 14.79 4.73 10.04
N GLY A 142 15.92 4.03 9.92
CA GLY A 142 16.45 3.13 10.94
C GLY A 142 15.78 1.75 10.99
N LEU A 143 14.90 1.43 10.02
CA LEU A 143 14.22 0.14 9.93
C LEU A 143 15.04 -0.80 9.05
N ARG A 144 15.54 -1.90 9.62
CA ARG A 144 16.33 -2.89 8.87
C ARG A 144 15.44 -3.66 7.89
N ALA A 145 15.38 -3.19 6.65
CA ALA A 145 14.62 -3.79 5.58
C ALA A 145 15.48 -4.69 4.69
N THR A 146 14.94 -5.86 4.38
CA THR A 146 15.52 -6.83 3.44
C THR A 146 14.65 -6.96 2.22
N MET A 147 15.24 -7.18 1.05
CA MET A 147 14.50 -7.37 -0.20
C MET A 147 14.82 -8.75 -0.77
N TYR A 148 13.78 -9.48 -1.17
CA TYR A 148 13.89 -10.79 -1.80
C TYR A 148 13.21 -10.77 -3.16
N LYS A 149 13.81 -11.48 -4.11
CA LYS A 149 13.18 -11.76 -5.40
C LYS A 149 12.44 -13.09 -5.30
N GLU A 150 11.13 -13.07 -5.49
CA GLU A 150 10.27 -14.24 -5.56
C GLU A 150 9.81 -14.46 -7.00
N LYS A 151 9.97 -15.69 -7.51
CA LYS A 151 9.44 -16.07 -8.81
C LYS A 151 7.99 -16.50 -8.63
N PHE A 152 7.05 -15.78 -9.25
CA PHE A 152 5.65 -16.16 -9.25
C PHE A 152 5.33 -16.91 -10.56
N VAL A 153 4.97 -18.19 -10.43
CA VAL A 153 4.50 -19.00 -11.56
C VAL A 153 2.98 -18.85 -11.65
N LYS A 154 2.48 -18.19 -12.69
CA LYS A 154 1.04 -18.15 -12.99
C LYS A 154 0.77 -19.00 -14.23
N LYS A 155 -0.43 -19.58 -14.35
CA LYS A 155 -0.91 -20.19 -15.61
C LYS A 155 -0.84 -19.11 -16.70
N GLY A 156 0.17 -19.16 -17.56
CA GLY A 156 0.44 -18.18 -18.62
C GLY A 156 1.81 -17.46 -18.57
N GLY A 157 2.71 -17.76 -17.62
CA GLY A 157 4.10 -17.29 -17.63
C GLY A 157 4.72 -17.07 -16.25
N GLN A 158 6.06 -16.95 -16.20
CA GLN A 158 6.80 -16.54 -15.01
C GLN A 158 6.84 -15.02 -14.92
N LYS A 159 6.47 -14.46 -13.76
CA LYS A 159 6.70 -13.04 -13.46
C LYS A 159 7.52 -12.92 -12.19
N ASP A 160 8.49 -12.03 -12.24
CA ASP A 160 9.29 -11.68 -11.08
C ASP A 160 8.47 -10.76 -10.15
N SER A 161 8.49 -11.08 -8.86
CA SER A 161 7.96 -10.24 -7.80
C SER A 161 9.05 -9.97 -6.76
N TYR A 162 8.97 -8.82 -6.13
CA TYR A 162 9.92 -8.35 -5.14
C TYR A 162 9.19 -8.17 -3.81
N ALA A 163 9.67 -8.86 -2.78
CA ALA A 163 9.15 -8.77 -1.42
C ALA A 163 10.14 -7.97 -0.57
N VAL A 164 9.66 -6.87 0.00
CA VAL A 164 10.41 -6.07 0.99
C VAL A 164 9.91 -6.49 2.37
N VAL A 165 10.83 -6.95 3.22
CA VAL A 165 10.53 -7.61 4.49
C VAL A 165 11.29 -6.93 5.62
N ILE A 166 10.58 -6.62 6.70
CA ILE A 166 11.15 -6.20 7.99
C ILE A 166 10.83 -7.28 9.02
N ARG A 167 11.86 -7.72 9.75
CA ARG A 167 11.74 -8.78 10.76
C ARG A 167 12.21 -8.28 12.11
N GLY A 168 11.67 -8.88 13.17
CA GLY A 168 12.09 -8.65 14.55
C GLY A 168 11.11 -7.77 15.32
N VAL A 169 11.03 -8.04 16.62
CA VAL A 169 10.06 -7.38 17.52
C VAL A 169 10.40 -5.90 17.69
N GLU A 170 11.67 -5.58 17.96
CA GLU A 170 12.14 -4.19 18.10
C GLU A 170 11.88 -3.36 16.84
N MET A 171 12.11 -3.96 15.66
CA MET A 171 11.88 -3.29 14.37
C MET A 171 10.37 -3.12 14.09
N PHE A 172 9.53 -4.05 14.54
CA PHE A 172 8.09 -3.93 14.45
C PHE A 172 7.56 -2.81 15.35
N ASP A 173 8.07 -2.69 16.57
CA ASP A 173 7.72 -1.59 17.47
C ASP A 173 8.21 -0.24 16.96
N LEU A 174 9.43 -0.19 16.41
CA LEU A 174 9.95 1.02 15.75
C LEU A 174 9.09 1.40 14.54
N PHE A 175 8.67 0.41 13.74
CA PHE A 175 7.80 0.62 12.58
C PHE A 175 6.45 1.22 13.01
N MET A 176 5.83 0.67 14.06
CA MET A 176 4.57 1.19 14.58
C MET A 176 4.72 2.62 15.12
N LYS A 177 5.87 2.99 15.68
CA LYS A 177 6.15 4.34 16.17
C LYS A 177 6.42 5.36 15.05
N VAL A 178 7.20 4.97 14.03
CA VAL A 178 7.64 5.86 12.95
C VAL A 178 6.60 5.95 11.84
N VAL A 179 6.15 4.80 11.34
CA VAL A 179 5.23 4.74 10.19
C VAL A 179 3.80 4.98 10.65
N LYS A 180 3.40 4.53 11.85
CA LYS A 180 2.03 4.68 12.40
C LYS A 180 0.95 4.32 11.37
N PRO A 181 0.86 3.04 10.96
CA PRO A 181 -0.15 2.60 9.99
C PRO A 181 -1.56 2.99 10.45
N GLN A 182 -2.38 3.47 9.53
CA GLN A 182 -3.75 3.92 9.81
C GLN A 182 -4.76 2.80 9.57
N ASN A 183 -4.35 1.67 8.99
CA ASN A 183 -5.21 0.50 8.87
C ASN A 183 -5.36 -0.22 10.23
N PRO A 184 -6.58 -0.31 10.80
CA PRO A 184 -6.83 -0.92 12.11
C PRO A 184 -6.43 -2.40 12.18
N LYS A 185 -6.36 -3.08 11.03
CA LYS A 185 -5.89 -4.48 10.94
C LYS A 185 -4.47 -4.67 11.47
N HIS A 186 -3.58 -3.70 11.23
CA HIS A 186 -2.19 -3.76 11.69
C HIS A 186 -2.10 -3.50 13.20
N SER A 187 -2.89 -2.56 13.70
CA SER A 187 -3.00 -2.26 15.13
C SER A 187 -3.60 -3.42 15.92
N ILE A 188 -4.63 -4.10 15.40
CA ILE A 188 -5.23 -5.29 16.03
C ILE A 188 -4.23 -6.45 16.07
N LYS A 189 -3.42 -6.64 15.02
CA LYS A 189 -2.37 -7.66 15.00
C LYS A 189 -1.21 -7.34 15.96
N HIS A 190 -0.85 -6.06 16.09
CA HIS A 190 0.11 -5.61 17.11
C HIS A 190 -0.42 -5.88 18.53
N LEU A 191 -1.69 -5.54 18.81
CA LEU A 191 -2.33 -5.83 20.09
C LEU A 191 -2.37 -7.33 20.42
N LYS A 192 -2.76 -8.18 19.46
CA LYS A 192 -2.74 -9.64 19.64
C LYS A 192 -1.34 -10.18 19.90
N PHE A 193 -0.33 -9.58 19.26
CA PHE A 193 1.07 -9.92 19.50
C PHE A 193 1.48 -9.54 20.92
N THR A 194 1.25 -8.30 21.36
CA THR A 194 1.60 -7.84 22.72
C THR A 194 0.89 -8.65 23.82
N GLN A 195 -0.36 -9.08 23.59
CA GLN A 195 -1.11 -9.92 24.52
C GLN A 195 -0.60 -11.37 24.59
N SER A 196 0.05 -11.88 23.55
CA SER A 196 0.59 -13.25 23.55
C SER A 196 1.94 -13.38 24.24
N PHE A 197 2.56 -12.26 24.66
CA PHE A 197 3.82 -12.20 25.40
C PHE A 197 3.63 -11.81 26.88
N LYS A 198 2.40 -11.58 27.33
CA LYS A 198 2.03 -11.50 28.75
C LYS A 198 1.51 -12.84 29.22
#